data_AF-A0A1F2QXD4-F1
#
_entry.id   AF-A0A1F2QXD4-F1
#
_cell.length_a   1.000
_cell.length_b   1.000
_cell.length_c   1.000
_cell.angle_alpha   90.00
_cell.angle_beta   90.00
_cell.angle_gamma   90.00
#
_symmetry.space_group_name_H-M   'P 1'
#
loop_
_entity.id
_entity.type
_entity.pdbx_description
1 polymer ?
#
loop_
_entity_poly.entity_id
_entity_poly.type
_entity_poly.pdbx_seq_one_letter_code
_entity_poly.pdbx_strand_id
1 'polypeptide(L)'
;MGFSLVELMIAMVVTLIISGAVFQLVTAGQTAFRREPSLADRQQQIRMALDLMAQDLFRAGYGLPQFAQVFTGGLDGVGPLGPGGDNADELEIFAASDCPALRVCDANGTSVTTFEQLSACYTFPALVVMGDQSCWGLRWAEKPGVGASASCAAGGGGGGGGGGGGGGGGGGGGGGGGGGGGGATYNGHTVFPPGQAPLINPPGGFVGWTPEWMMVGRAIRYRINIDAEGVPNLERSDAGGQDIPGPGGGTSSWEIIALGIEDLQVEYLNAAGWQDGPGATSCASATAACGNTCSPVASDYDTLVRRVRIRLSARALAPNLQGQTTSAVGSAPRGQLVTEVAPRAALVTSGMGRGQE
;
A
#
# COMPACT_ATOMS: atom_id res chain seq x y z
N MET A 1 -38.91 -8.74 -75.58
CA MET A 1 -37.52 -9.21 -75.49
C MET A 1 -37.44 -10.06 -74.23
N GLY A 2 -37.43 -11.39 -74.36
CA GLY A 2 -37.36 -12.30 -73.21
C GLY A 2 -35.91 -12.57 -72.83
N PHE A 3 -35.59 -12.54 -71.54
CA PHE A 3 -34.26 -12.89 -71.04
C PHE A 3 -33.96 -14.36 -71.30
N SER A 4 -32.73 -14.63 -71.70
CA SER A 4 -32.22 -15.99 -71.87
C SER A 4 -32.08 -16.68 -70.50
N LEU A 5 -32.33 -18.00 -70.43
CA LEU A 5 -32.01 -18.81 -69.24
C LEU A 5 -30.55 -18.63 -68.78
N VAL A 6 -29.63 -18.38 -69.71
CA VAL A 6 -28.22 -18.10 -69.42
C VAL A 6 -28.03 -16.76 -68.70
N GLU A 7 -28.77 -15.72 -69.08
CA GLU A 7 -28.70 -14.42 -68.39
C GLU A 7 -29.19 -14.52 -66.95
N LEU A 8 -30.23 -15.30 -66.68
CA LEU A 8 -30.72 -15.52 -65.32
C LEU A 8 -29.73 -16.32 -64.45
N MET A 9 -29.04 -17.32 -65.02
CA MET A 9 -27.99 -18.03 -64.28
C MET A 9 -26.81 -17.11 -63.94
N ILE A 10 -26.36 -16.31 -64.91
CA ILE A 10 -25.28 -15.35 -64.69
C ILE A 10 -25.69 -14.32 -63.62
N ALA A 11 -26.91 -13.78 -63.70
CA ALA A 11 -27.43 -12.84 -62.72
C ALA A 11 -27.45 -13.42 -61.30
N MET A 12 -27.94 -14.64 -61.12
CA MET A 12 -27.93 -15.31 -59.81
C MET A 12 -26.52 -15.51 -59.27
N VAL A 13 -25.59 -16.01 -60.09
CA VAL A 13 -24.19 -16.25 -59.67
C VAL A 13 -23.52 -14.94 -59.25
N VAL A 14 -23.70 -13.87 -60.02
CA VAL A 14 -23.14 -12.55 -59.70
C VAL A 14 -23.75 -12.00 -58.40
N THR A 15 -25.07 -12.09 -58.20
CA THR A 15 -25.69 -11.64 -56.94
C THR A 15 -25.20 -12.42 -55.72
N LEU A 16 -24.88 -13.71 -55.86
CA LEU A 16 -24.39 -14.57 -54.78
C LEU A 16 -22.94 -14.21 -54.41
N ILE A 17 -22.09 -13.95 -55.41
CA ILE A 17 -20.71 -13.48 -55.20
C ILE A 17 -20.68 -12.12 -54.49
N ILE A 18 -21.48 -11.16 -54.97
CA ILE A 18 -21.53 -9.81 -54.38
C ILE A 18 -22.07 -9.86 -52.96
N SER A 19 -23.17 -10.61 -52.74
CA SER A 19 -23.76 -10.75 -51.40
C SER A 19 -22.79 -11.43 -50.43
N GLY A 20 -22.04 -12.46 -50.89
CA GLY A 20 -21.00 -13.11 -50.10
C GLY A 20 -19.87 -12.16 -49.70
N ALA A 21 -19.39 -11.32 -50.63
CA ALA A 21 -18.36 -10.32 -50.34
C ALA A 21 -18.85 -9.24 -49.36
N VAL A 22 -20.09 -8.76 -49.50
CA VAL A 22 -20.69 -7.79 -48.57
C VAL A 22 -20.89 -8.40 -47.19
N PHE A 23 -21.36 -9.64 -47.10
CA PHE A 23 -21.54 -10.33 -45.81
C PHE A 23 -20.22 -10.48 -45.06
N GLN A 24 -19.13 -10.82 -45.76
CA GLN A 24 -17.78 -10.89 -45.20
C GLN A 24 -17.30 -9.53 -44.69
N LEU A 25 -17.58 -8.44 -45.41
CA LEU A 25 -17.24 -7.09 -44.98
C LEU A 25 -18.04 -6.68 -43.72
N VAL A 26 -19.33 -6.99 -43.67
CA VAL A 26 -20.22 -6.64 -42.54
C VAL A 26 -19.84 -7.42 -41.28
N THR A 27 -19.52 -8.71 -41.38
CA THR A 27 -19.06 -9.50 -40.22
C THR A 27 -17.68 -9.07 -39.73
N ALA A 28 -16.77 -8.73 -40.65
CA ALA A 28 -15.48 -8.13 -40.29
C ALA A 28 -15.67 -6.77 -39.58
N GLY A 29 -16.59 -5.93 -40.04
CA GLY A 29 -16.93 -4.65 -39.39
C GLY A 29 -17.51 -4.84 -37.99
N GLN A 30 -18.51 -5.72 -37.81
CA GLN A 30 -19.16 -5.96 -36.51
C GLN A 30 -18.19 -6.51 -35.45
N THR A 31 -17.20 -7.29 -35.85
CA THR A 31 -16.17 -7.81 -34.91
C THR A 31 -15.14 -6.75 -34.53
N ALA A 32 -14.81 -5.80 -35.42
CA ALA A 32 -13.94 -4.67 -35.09
C ALA A 32 -14.59 -3.72 -34.08
N PHE A 33 -15.86 -3.36 -34.28
CA PHE A 33 -16.58 -2.45 -33.38
C PHE A 33 -16.89 -3.03 -32.00
N ARG A 34 -16.88 -4.37 -31.83
CA ARG A 34 -16.99 -5.00 -30.50
C ARG A 34 -15.63 -5.11 -29.77
N ARG A 35 -14.51 -4.99 -30.49
CA ARG A 35 -13.14 -5.10 -29.94
C ARG A 35 -12.52 -3.76 -29.58
N GLU A 36 -12.83 -2.72 -30.36
CA GLU A 36 -12.36 -1.36 -30.10
C GLU A 36 -12.75 -0.82 -28.70
N PRO A 37 -13.99 -1.00 -28.20
CA PRO A 37 -14.35 -0.50 -26.87
C PRO A 37 -13.68 -1.27 -25.73
N SER A 38 -13.42 -2.58 -25.86
CA SER A 38 -12.81 -3.36 -24.77
C SER A 38 -11.33 -3.09 -24.59
N LEU A 39 -10.61 -2.73 -25.66
CA LEU A 39 -9.23 -2.26 -25.57
C LEU A 39 -9.15 -0.86 -24.95
N ALA A 40 -10.06 0.04 -25.33
CA ALA A 40 -10.13 1.38 -24.77
C ALA A 40 -10.46 1.36 -23.26
N ASP A 41 -11.41 0.52 -22.85
CA ASP A 41 -11.81 0.36 -21.44
C ASP A 41 -10.66 -0.15 -20.57
N ARG A 42 -9.89 -1.13 -21.04
CA ARG A 42 -8.69 -1.61 -20.34
C ARG A 42 -7.60 -0.55 -20.23
N GLN A 43 -7.36 0.20 -21.30
CA GLN A 43 -6.40 1.31 -21.27
C GLN A 43 -6.82 2.39 -20.27
N GLN A 44 -8.12 2.65 -20.15
CA GLN A 44 -8.66 3.55 -19.13
C GLN A 44 -8.46 2.98 -17.71
N GLN A 45 -8.74 1.69 -17.50
CA GLN A 45 -8.56 1.02 -16.21
C GLN A 45 -7.09 1.06 -15.73
N ILE A 46 -6.13 0.77 -16.61
CA ILE A 46 -4.70 0.81 -16.25
C ILE A 46 -4.28 2.24 -15.88
N ARG A 47 -4.77 3.26 -16.58
CA ARG A 47 -4.48 4.66 -16.25
C ARG A 47 -5.04 5.05 -14.88
N MET A 48 -6.24 4.60 -14.53
CA MET A 48 -6.81 4.81 -13.20
C MET A 48 -5.98 4.10 -12.12
N ALA A 49 -5.53 2.87 -12.37
CA ALA A 49 -4.67 2.14 -11.44
C ALA A 49 -3.30 2.82 -11.25
N LEU A 50 -2.68 3.33 -12.33
CA LEU A 50 -1.43 4.08 -12.24
C LEU A 50 -1.59 5.41 -11.51
N ASP A 51 -2.70 6.12 -11.71
CA ASP A 51 -2.99 7.36 -10.98
C ASP A 51 -3.14 7.11 -9.48
N LEU A 52 -3.84 6.02 -9.12
CA LEU A 52 -3.98 5.59 -7.73
C LEU A 52 -2.63 5.18 -7.12
N MET A 53 -1.82 4.39 -7.81
CA MET A 53 -0.46 4.05 -7.37
C MET A 53 0.43 5.29 -7.24
N ALA A 54 0.33 6.23 -8.17
CA ALA A 54 1.10 7.47 -8.14
C ALA A 54 0.69 8.35 -6.95
N GLN A 55 -0.59 8.39 -6.60
CA GLN A 55 -1.09 9.11 -5.43
C GLN A 55 -0.55 8.48 -4.13
N ASP A 56 -0.57 7.15 -4.01
CA ASP A 56 -0.05 6.45 -2.84
C ASP A 56 1.48 6.59 -2.72
N LEU A 57 2.22 6.52 -3.83
CA LEU A 57 3.66 6.81 -3.88
C LEU A 57 3.98 8.25 -3.50
N PHE A 58 3.19 9.22 -3.95
CA PHE A 58 3.39 10.62 -3.58
C PHE A 58 3.22 10.82 -2.07
N ARG A 59 2.27 10.11 -1.45
CA ARG A 59 2.00 10.13 0.00
C ARG A 59 2.97 9.27 0.83
N ALA A 60 3.86 8.50 0.19
CA ALA A 60 4.82 7.66 0.91
C ALA A 60 5.62 8.47 1.95
N GLY A 61 5.71 7.93 3.17
CA GLY A 61 6.38 8.58 4.30
C GLY A 61 5.61 9.72 4.96
N TYR A 62 4.38 10.01 4.54
CA TYR A 62 3.56 11.01 5.23
C TYR A 62 3.38 10.63 6.70
N GLY A 63 3.60 11.58 7.62
CA GLY A 63 3.49 11.34 9.06
C GLY A 63 4.52 10.39 9.67
N LEU A 64 5.53 9.94 8.92
CA LEU A 64 6.65 9.17 9.44
C LEU A 64 7.83 10.10 9.80
N PRO A 65 8.72 9.71 10.72
CA PRO A 65 9.90 10.51 11.04
C PRO A 65 10.83 10.62 9.83
N GLN A 66 11.74 11.60 9.86
CA GLN A 66 12.73 11.77 8.80
C GLN A 66 13.62 10.53 8.70
N PHE A 67 14.07 10.20 7.48
CA PHE A 67 14.88 9.01 7.21
C PHE A 67 14.23 7.68 7.58
N ALA A 68 12.92 7.65 7.84
CA ALA A 68 12.17 6.41 7.96
C ALA A 68 12.28 5.58 6.67
N GLN A 69 12.46 4.27 6.81
CA GLN A 69 12.35 3.34 5.69
C GLN A 69 10.88 3.19 5.27
N VAL A 70 10.48 3.90 4.21
CA VAL A 70 9.07 3.93 3.77
C VAL A 70 8.72 2.85 2.75
N PHE A 71 9.74 2.16 2.20
CA PHE A 71 9.59 1.08 1.22
C PHE A 71 10.22 -0.20 1.75
N THR A 72 9.53 -1.32 1.59
CA THR A 72 10.07 -2.64 1.98
C THR A 72 11.04 -3.15 0.90
N GLY A 73 12.23 -3.56 1.33
CA GLY A 73 13.23 -4.18 0.46
C GLY A 73 12.97 -5.68 0.26
N GLY A 74 13.59 -6.26 -0.78
CA GLY A 74 13.47 -7.69 -1.08
C GLY A 74 12.13 -8.11 -1.66
N LEU A 75 11.40 -7.18 -2.28
CA LEU A 75 10.14 -7.43 -2.99
C LEU A 75 10.31 -7.46 -4.53
N ASP A 76 11.55 -7.50 -5.01
CA ASP A 76 11.91 -7.67 -6.41
C ASP A 76 11.72 -9.14 -6.82
N GLY A 77 10.96 -9.37 -7.90
CA GLY A 77 10.74 -10.68 -8.50
C GLY A 77 10.05 -11.73 -7.59
N VAL A 78 9.26 -11.30 -6.61
CA VAL A 78 8.55 -12.19 -5.67
C VAL A 78 7.17 -12.64 -6.16
N GLY A 79 6.64 -11.97 -7.18
CA GLY A 79 5.34 -12.25 -7.79
C GLY A 79 5.40 -13.32 -8.88
N PRO A 80 4.28 -13.54 -9.60
CA PRO A 80 4.22 -14.51 -10.69
C PRO A 80 5.13 -14.12 -11.86
N LEU A 81 5.52 -15.11 -12.66
CA LEU A 81 6.33 -14.89 -13.86
C LEU A 81 5.61 -13.96 -14.84
N GLY A 82 6.20 -12.80 -15.07
CA GLY A 82 5.73 -11.82 -16.04
C GLY A 82 6.02 -12.25 -17.48
N PRO A 83 5.40 -11.59 -18.46
CA PRO A 83 5.59 -11.87 -19.88
C PRO A 83 6.98 -11.46 -20.39
N GLY A 84 7.73 -10.65 -19.64
CA GLY A 84 9.12 -10.28 -19.95
C GLY A 84 10.14 -11.37 -19.68
N GLY A 85 9.76 -12.45 -18.98
CA GLY A 85 10.67 -13.50 -18.53
C GLY A 85 11.22 -13.27 -17.11
N ASP A 86 10.93 -12.11 -16.54
CA ASP A 86 11.21 -11.76 -15.15
C ASP A 86 9.94 -11.94 -14.30
N ASN A 87 10.11 -12.26 -13.02
CA ASN A 87 8.97 -12.31 -12.10
C ASN A 87 8.47 -10.89 -11.83
N ALA A 88 7.16 -10.74 -11.60
CA ALA A 88 6.59 -9.48 -11.19
C ALA A 88 7.08 -9.08 -9.79
N ASP A 89 7.21 -7.78 -9.58
CA ASP A 89 7.57 -7.18 -8.30
C ASP A 89 6.34 -6.99 -7.44
N GLU A 90 6.59 -6.86 -6.14
CA GLU A 90 5.63 -6.29 -5.20
C GLU A 90 6.12 -4.94 -4.69
N LEU A 91 5.17 -4.06 -4.40
CA LEU A 91 5.45 -2.74 -3.86
C LEU A 91 4.77 -2.61 -2.52
N GLU A 92 5.51 -2.27 -1.47
CA GLU A 92 4.95 -1.96 -0.16
C GLU A 92 5.40 -0.57 0.30
N ILE A 93 4.43 0.24 0.70
CA ILE A 93 4.58 1.66 1.02
C ILE A 93 4.01 1.90 2.42
N PHE A 94 4.77 2.58 3.27
CA PHE A 94 4.30 3.01 4.57
C PHE A 94 3.97 4.51 4.58
N ALA A 95 2.81 4.83 5.14
CA ALA A 95 2.38 6.19 5.38
C ALA A 95 1.40 6.24 6.56
N ALA A 96 1.33 7.37 7.24
CA ALA A 96 0.19 7.71 8.06
C ALA A 96 -1.02 8.09 7.17
N SER A 97 -2.20 8.03 7.75
CA SER A 97 -3.42 8.58 7.17
C SER A 97 -3.57 10.06 7.51
N ASP A 98 -4.55 10.73 6.90
CA ASP A 98 -4.87 12.14 7.15
C ASP A 98 -5.57 12.39 8.52
N CYS A 99 -5.52 11.44 9.44
CA CYS A 99 -6.05 11.60 10.80
C CYS A 99 -5.15 12.51 11.66
N PRO A 100 -5.72 13.28 12.60
CA PRO A 100 -4.92 14.12 13.50
C PRO A 100 -4.01 13.26 14.39
N ALA A 101 -2.75 13.67 14.53
CA ALA A 101 -1.83 13.04 15.46
C ALA A 101 -2.28 13.21 16.91
N LEU A 102 -2.20 12.13 17.67
CA LEU A 102 -2.48 12.12 19.10
C LEU A 102 -1.16 12.03 19.86
N ARG A 103 -1.06 12.73 20.98
CA ARG A 103 0.12 12.66 21.85
C ARG A 103 -0.05 11.51 22.82
N VAL A 104 0.93 10.64 22.86
CA VAL A 104 0.97 9.51 23.80
C VAL A 104 1.39 10.03 25.16
N CYS A 105 0.66 9.66 26.20
CA CYS A 105 0.99 10.00 27.59
C CYS A 105 1.51 8.80 28.37
N ASP A 106 1.08 7.59 28.00
CA ASP A 106 1.50 6.34 28.62
C ASP A 106 1.42 5.19 27.62
N ALA A 107 2.37 4.26 27.70
CA ALA A 107 2.45 3.07 26.86
C ALA A 107 2.96 1.88 27.69
N ASN A 108 2.15 0.83 27.81
CA ASN A 108 2.43 -0.32 28.68
C ASN A 108 2.38 -1.65 27.91
N GLY A 109 3.17 -1.78 26.84
CA GLY A 109 3.38 -3.04 26.11
C GLY A 109 2.20 -3.57 25.28
N THR A 110 0.98 -3.50 25.82
CA THR A 110 -0.28 -3.99 25.23
C THR A 110 -1.34 -2.90 25.16
N SER A 111 -1.07 -1.70 25.70
CA SER A 111 -1.98 -0.56 25.65
C SER A 111 -1.22 0.75 25.49
N VAL A 112 -1.85 1.70 24.80
CA VAL A 112 -1.40 3.09 24.68
C VAL A 112 -2.53 4.01 25.08
N THR A 113 -2.20 5.01 25.88
CA THR A 113 -3.09 6.08 26.34
C THR A 113 -2.60 7.41 25.77
N THR A 114 -3.53 8.23 25.30
CA THR A 114 -3.27 9.53 24.66
C THR A 114 -3.91 10.67 25.42
N PHE A 115 -3.34 11.88 25.32
CA PHE A 115 -3.89 13.09 25.95
C PHE A 115 -5.19 13.60 25.32
N GLU A 116 -5.45 13.22 24.06
CA GLU A 116 -6.62 13.63 23.31
C GLU A 116 -7.60 12.46 23.18
N GLN A 117 -8.90 12.74 23.07
CA GLN A 117 -9.87 11.69 22.76
C GLN A 117 -9.70 11.20 21.32
N LEU A 118 -9.88 9.90 21.10
CA LEU A 118 -9.87 9.33 19.74
C LEU A 118 -10.98 9.99 18.91
N SER A 119 -10.58 10.63 17.81
CA SER A 119 -11.52 11.20 16.84
C SER A 119 -12.25 10.10 16.07
N ALA A 120 -13.31 10.47 15.34
CA ALA A 120 -14.04 9.54 14.47
C ALA A 120 -13.16 8.93 13.34
N CYS A 121 -11.97 9.49 13.09
CA CYS A 121 -11.01 8.97 12.12
C CYS A 121 -10.34 7.65 12.57
N TYR A 122 -10.33 7.36 13.87
CA TYR A 122 -9.78 6.13 14.43
C TYR A 122 -10.84 5.02 14.43
N THR A 123 -11.01 4.34 13.30
CA THR A 123 -11.95 3.22 13.13
C THR A 123 -11.24 1.89 13.37
N PHE A 124 -11.41 1.29 14.54
CA PHE A 124 -10.75 0.02 14.88
C PHE A 124 -11.52 -1.21 14.38
N PRO A 125 -10.83 -2.33 14.07
CA PRO A 125 -9.37 -2.50 14.13
C PRO A 125 -8.66 -1.74 13.01
N ALA A 126 -7.53 -1.12 13.35
CA ALA A 126 -6.77 -0.29 12.44
C ALA A 126 -5.27 -0.49 12.64
N LEU A 127 -4.50 -0.29 11.57
CA LEU A 127 -3.08 -0.07 11.70
C LEU A 127 -2.84 1.32 12.29
N VAL A 128 -1.88 1.38 13.20
CA VAL A 128 -1.50 2.59 13.91
C VAL A 128 0.02 2.71 13.83
N VAL A 129 0.47 3.86 13.33
CA VAL A 129 1.85 4.29 13.43
C VAL A 129 2.04 4.94 14.79
N MET A 130 3.07 4.52 15.50
CA MET A 130 3.57 5.21 16.67
C MET A 130 5.02 5.56 16.46
N GLY A 131 5.46 6.67 17.03
CA GLY A 131 6.83 7.10 16.88
C GLY A 131 7.28 8.09 17.93
N ASP A 132 8.57 8.37 17.89
CA ASP A 132 9.23 9.52 18.49
C ASP A 132 10.03 10.25 17.39
N GLN A 133 11.01 11.07 17.77
CA GLN A 133 11.86 11.81 16.83
C GLN A 133 12.80 10.93 16.00
N SER A 134 13.10 9.72 16.47
CA SER A 134 14.15 8.83 15.96
C SER A 134 13.63 7.48 15.48
N CYS A 135 12.47 7.06 15.99
CA CYS A 135 11.95 5.72 15.88
C CYS A 135 10.47 5.73 15.53
N TRP A 136 10.04 4.72 14.81
CA TRP A 136 8.63 4.49 14.54
C TRP A 136 8.34 2.99 14.39
N GLY A 137 7.08 2.64 14.56
CA GLY A 137 6.59 1.28 14.33
C GLY A 137 5.15 1.29 13.87
N LEU A 138 4.75 0.22 13.20
CA LEU A 138 3.39 0.01 12.71
C LEU A 138 2.78 -1.23 13.38
N ARG A 139 1.59 -1.07 13.95
CA ARG A 139 0.91 -2.11 14.73
C ARG A 139 -0.58 -2.13 14.46
N TRP A 140 -1.18 -3.30 14.57
CA TRP A 140 -2.62 -3.41 14.74
C TRP A 140 -3.04 -2.93 16.12
N ALA A 141 -4.02 -2.03 16.14
CA ALA A 141 -4.67 -1.54 17.33
C ALA A 141 -6.15 -1.91 17.30
N GLU A 142 -6.71 -2.15 18.49
CA GLU A 142 -8.13 -2.36 18.71
C GLU A 142 -8.67 -1.32 19.69
N LYS A 143 -9.98 -1.05 19.60
CA LYS A 143 -10.65 -0.25 20.62
C LYS A 143 -10.60 -1.01 21.95
N PRO A 144 -10.27 -0.36 23.08
CA PRO A 144 -10.42 -0.98 24.37
C PRO A 144 -11.83 -1.53 24.54
N GLY A 145 -11.93 -2.72 25.13
CA GLY A 145 -13.17 -3.15 25.74
C GLY A 145 -13.63 -2.17 26.83
N VAL A 146 -14.66 -2.54 27.60
CA VAL A 146 -15.30 -1.71 28.64
C VAL A 146 -14.40 -1.23 29.81
N GLY A 147 -13.09 -1.50 29.79
CA GLY A 147 -12.13 -0.98 30.77
C GLY A 147 -11.45 0.29 30.26
N ALA A 148 -11.77 1.43 30.86
CA ALA A 148 -10.98 2.64 30.70
C ALA A 148 -9.73 2.53 31.58
N SER A 149 -8.56 2.25 31.00
CA SER A 149 -7.29 2.29 31.73
C SER A 149 -6.63 3.64 31.53
N ALA A 150 -6.36 4.30 32.65
CA ALA A 150 -5.60 5.53 32.83
C ALA A 150 -6.24 6.83 32.29
N SER A 151 -6.37 7.79 33.20
CA SER A 151 -6.50 9.19 32.82
C SER A 151 -5.11 9.82 32.81
N CYS A 152 -4.69 10.41 31.70
CA CYS A 152 -3.52 11.28 31.73
C CYS A 152 -3.84 12.41 32.70
N ALA A 153 -2.95 12.70 33.65
CA ALA A 153 -3.11 13.89 34.49
C ALA A 153 -3.10 15.12 33.57
N ALA A 154 -4.11 15.97 33.68
CA ALA A 154 -4.19 17.24 32.95
C ALA A 154 -3.09 18.18 33.47
N GLY A 155 -1.85 18.03 33.01
CA GLY A 155 -0.73 18.83 33.51
C GLY A 155 0.69 18.44 33.08
N GLY A 156 0.88 17.57 32.09
CA GLY A 156 2.23 17.16 31.65
C GLY A 156 2.95 18.17 30.75
N GLY A 157 3.05 19.44 31.16
CA GLY A 157 4.15 20.29 30.73
C GLY A 157 5.43 19.84 31.42
N GLY A 158 6.52 19.72 30.68
CA GLY A 158 7.74 19.03 31.07
C GLY A 158 8.33 19.34 32.46
N GLY A 159 9.13 18.40 32.95
CA GLY A 159 9.97 18.55 34.12
C GLY A 159 10.61 17.22 34.51
N GLY A 160 11.91 17.09 34.29
CA GLY A 160 12.67 15.94 34.74
C GLY A 160 12.88 15.89 36.26
N GLY A 161 13.41 14.76 36.72
CA GLY A 161 14.16 14.67 37.97
C GLY A 161 13.49 13.92 39.12
N GLY A 162 14.05 12.74 39.43
CA GLY A 162 14.49 12.43 40.79
C GLY A 162 13.54 11.67 41.72
N GLY A 163 14.03 10.53 42.21
CA GLY A 163 13.99 10.26 43.66
C GLY A 163 12.96 9.25 44.18
N GLY A 164 13.43 8.02 44.42
CA GLY A 164 13.47 7.44 45.77
C GLY A 164 12.18 6.94 46.44
N GLY A 165 12.10 5.61 46.59
CA GLY A 165 11.99 4.96 47.91
C GLY A 165 10.61 4.59 48.46
N GLY A 166 10.58 3.45 49.17
CA GLY A 166 9.65 3.19 50.28
C GLY A 166 8.52 2.20 50.00
N GLY A 167 8.52 1.07 50.70
CA GLY A 167 7.51 0.01 50.57
C GLY A 167 6.31 0.15 51.52
N GLY A 168 5.61 -0.96 51.70
CA GLY A 168 4.58 -1.17 52.72
C GLY A 168 3.35 -1.88 52.17
N GLY A 169 2.94 -2.95 52.83
CA GLY A 169 1.91 -3.89 52.36
C GLY A 169 0.47 -3.52 52.68
N GLY A 170 -0.44 -4.43 52.32
CA GLY A 170 -1.64 -4.72 53.08
C GLY A 170 -2.99 -4.42 52.43
N GLY A 171 -3.83 -5.45 52.36
CA GLY A 171 -5.24 -5.33 52.76
C GLY A 171 -6.23 -5.09 51.61
N GLY A 172 -7.19 -6.01 51.50
CA GLY A 172 -8.20 -6.01 50.45
C GLY A 172 -9.44 -5.14 50.71
N GLY A 173 -10.33 -5.16 49.71
CA GLY A 173 -11.78 -5.19 49.91
C GLY A 173 -12.55 -3.90 49.66
N GLY A 174 -13.64 -4.03 48.90
CA GLY A 174 -14.80 -3.13 48.95
C GLY A 174 -14.94 -2.17 47.77
N GLY A 175 -16.05 -2.31 47.03
CA GLY A 175 -16.36 -1.53 45.85
C GLY A 175 -17.30 -0.36 46.08
N GLY A 176 -17.82 0.16 44.96
CA GLY A 176 -19.06 0.95 44.90
C GLY A 176 -18.88 2.45 44.79
N GLY A 177 -19.53 3.04 43.78
CA GLY A 177 -20.18 4.35 43.94
C GLY A 177 -19.55 5.56 43.23
N GLY A 178 -20.00 5.77 41.99
CA GLY A 178 -20.58 7.01 41.45
C GLY A 178 -20.05 8.41 41.81
N GLY A 179 -19.95 9.24 40.77
CA GLY A 179 -20.48 10.61 40.82
C GLY A 179 -19.50 11.76 40.58
N GLY A 180 -19.50 12.26 39.34
CA GLY A 180 -19.62 13.69 38.99
C GLY A 180 -18.55 14.71 39.41
N GLY A 181 -17.96 15.38 38.41
CA GLY A 181 -17.54 16.80 38.56
C GLY A 181 -16.23 17.19 37.88
N GLY A 182 -16.33 17.91 36.75
CA GLY A 182 -15.49 19.09 36.49
C GLY A 182 -14.00 18.89 36.19
N GLY A 183 -13.67 18.20 35.11
CA GLY A 183 -12.37 18.28 34.45
C GLY A 183 -12.43 17.38 33.23
N ALA A 184 -12.34 17.93 32.02
CA ALA A 184 -12.47 17.09 30.84
C ALA A 184 -11.23 16.19 30.71
N THR A 185 -11.30 14.99 31.30
CA THR A 185 -10.33 13.91 31.13
C THR A 185 -10.51 13.29 29.75
N TYR A 186 -10.13 14.02 28.72
CA TYR A 186 -10.02 13.42 27.39
C TYR A 186 -8.81 12.51 27.40
N ASN A 187 -9.02 11.20 27.26
CA ASN A 187 -7.94 10.24 27.02
C ASN A 187 -8.41 9.20 26.02
N GLY A 188 -7.82 9.20 24.83
CA GLY A 188 -7.99 8.13 23.87
C GLY A 188 -7.16 6.93 24.31
N HIS A 189 -7.71 5.73 24.17
CA HIS A 189 -7.05 4.51 24.59
C HIS A 189 -7.17 3.45 23.50
N THR A 190 -6.10 2.71 23.24
CA THR A 190 -6.01 1.64 22.24
C THR A 190 -5.27 0.45 22.82
N VAL A 191 -5.68 -0.77 22.46
CA VAL A 191 -5.00 -2.01 22.87
C VAL A 191 -4.35 -2.71 21.68
N PHE A 192 -3.28 -3.45 21.94
CA PHE A 192 -2.49 -4.16 20.94
C PHE A 192 -2.57 -5.67 21.27
N PRO A 193 -3.41 -6.44 20.56
CA PRO A 193 -3.61 -7.86 20.86
C PRO A 193 -2.33 -8.69 20.63
N PRO A 194 -2.00 -9.63 21.55
CA PRO A 194 -0.84 -10.50 21.38
C PRO A 194 -1.03 -11.46 20.20
N GLY A 195 0.03 -11.72 19.44
CA GLY A 195 0.03 -12.71 18.34
C GLY A 195 -0.40 -12.19 16.97
N GLN A 196 -0.85 -10.94 16.85
CA GLN A 196 -1.00 -10.30 15.54
C GLN A 196 0.38 -9.87 15.03
N ALA A 197 0.76 -10.33 13.82
CA ALA A 197 2.07 -10.06 13.25
C ALA A 197 2.25 -8.56 13.03
N PRO A 198 3.23 -7.90 13.68
CA PRO A 198 3.56 -6.53 13.36
C PRO A 198 4.19 -6.46 11.97
N LEU A 199 3.69 -5.55 11.12
CA LEU A 199 4.29 -5.29 9.81
C LEU A 199 5.69 -4.67 9.92
N ILE A 200 5.90 -3.75 10.88
CA ILE A 200 7.22 -3.21 11.25
C ILE A 200 7.31 -3.10 12.77
N ASN A 201 8.25 -3.84 13.38
CA ASN A 201 8.46 -3.91 14.83
C ASN A 201 9.84 -3.40 15.27
N PRO A 202 9.93 -2.44 16.21
CA PRO A 202 11.04 -2.40 17.15
C PRO A 202 11.27 -3.76 17.83
N PRO A 203 12.45 -4.38 17.76
CA PRO A 203 12.67 -5.68 18.41
C PRO A 203 12.39 -5.56 19.92
N GLY A 204 11.67 -6.52 20.48
CA GLY A 204 11.31 -6.55 21.91
C GLY A 204 9.95 -5.93 22.26
N GLY A 205 9.16 -5.45 21.29
CA GLY A 205 7.89 -4.76 21.57
C GLY A 205 8.13 -3.34 22.09
N PHE A 206 7.20 -2.77 22.87
CA PHE A 206 7.42 -1.48 23.54
C PHE A 206 8.33 -1.57 24.78
N VAL A 207 8.97 -2.71 25.02
CA VAL A 207 9.79 -2.90 26.22
C VAL A 207 11.04 -2.01 26.11
N GLY A 208 11.05 -0.92 26.88
CA GLY A 208 12.11 0.08 26.86
C GLY A 208 11.90 1.24 25.88
N TRP A 209 10.75 1.30 25.19
CA TRP A 209 10.42 2.38 24.26
C TRP A 209 8.99 2.90 24.48
N THR A 210 8.88 4.17 24.85
CA THR A 210 7.60 4.90 24.97
C THR A 210 7.44 5.84 23.78
N PRO A 211 6.51 5.58 22.84
CA PRO A 211 6.27 6.50 21.74
C PRO A 211 5.74 7.85 22.26
N GLU A 212 6.05 8.93 21.54
CA GLU A 212 5.59 10.29 21.86
C GLU A 212 4.27 10.63 21.16
N TRP A 213 4.04 10.03 20.00
CA TRP A 213 2.87 10.31 19.16
C TRP A 213 2.30 9.05 18.52
N MET A 214 1.03 9.14 18.13
CA MET A 214 0.26 8.06 17.54
C MET A 214 -0.65 8.60 16.42
N MET A 215 -0.63 7.94 15.26
CA MET A 215 -1.47 8.24 14.09
C MET A 215 -2.04 6.95 13.49
N VAL A 216 -3.20 7.03 12.84
CA VAL A 216 -3.68 5.91 12.03
C VAL A 216 -2.71 5.71 10.87
N GLY A 217 -2.20 4.49 10.72
CA GLY A 217 -1.22 4.07 9.74
C GLY A 217 -1.84 3.32 8.56
N ARG A 218 -1.11 3.26 7.46
CA ARG A 218 -1.40 2.42 6.29
C ARG A 218 -0.12 1.71 5.85
N ALA A 219 -0.26 0.44 5.50
CA ALA A 219 0.75 -0.31 4.78
C ALA A 219 0.14 -0.65 3.42
N ILE A 220 0.45 0.14 2.41
CA ILE A 220 -0.15 0.01 1.10
C ILE A 220 0.71 -0.98 0.31
N ARG A 221 0.13 -2.13 -0.04
CA ARG A 221 0.83 -3.17 -0.78
C ARG A 221 0.17 -3.42 -2.13
N TYR A 222 0.97 -3.55 -3.18
CA TYR A 222 0.54 -3.96 -4.51
C TYR A 222 1.18 -5.27 -4.90
N ARG A 223 0.41 -6.13 -5.56
CA ARG A 223 0.91 -7.38 -6.14
C ARG A 223 0.14 -7.75 -7.40
N ILE A 224 0.74 -8.59 -8.21
CA ILE A 224 0.02 -9.34 -9.24
C ILE A 224 -0.45 -10.66 -8.64
N ASN A 225 -1.75 -10.88 -8.64
CA ASN A 225 -2.35 -12.15 -8.22
C ASN A 225 -3.09 -12.79 -9.39
N ILE A 226 -3.03 -14.10 -9.49
CA ILE A 226 -3.73 -14.85 -10.54
C ILE A 226 -5.01 -15.42 -9.92
N ASP A 227 -6.15 -15.06 -10.49
CA ASP A 227 -7.45 -15.58 -10.02
C ASP A 227 -7.67 -17.06 -10.40
N ALA A 228 -8.80 -17.62 -9.96
CA ALA A 228 -9.14 -19.02 -10.20
C ALA A 228 -9.28 -19.36 -11.70
N GLU A 229 -9.59 -18.36 -12.51
CA GLU A 229 -9.74 -18.44 -13.97
C GLU A 229 -8.40 -18.25 -14.71
N GLY A 230 -7.30 -18.00 -13.98
CA GLY A 230 -5.97 -17.81 -14.56
C GLY A 230 -5.74 -16.40 -15.10
N VAL A 231 -6.58 -15.43 -14.75
CA VAL A 231 -6.43 -14.03 -15.15
C VAL A 231 -5.56 -13.31 -14.12
N PRO A 232 -4.44 -12.70 -14.54
CA PRO A 232 -3.59 -11.93 -13.64
C PRO A 232 -4.23 -10.56 -13.40
N ASN A 233 -4.35 -10.20 -12.13
CA ASN A 233 -5.01 -9.00 -11.65
C ASN A 233 -4.06 -8.22 -10.76
N LEU A 234 -4.07 -6.90 -10.90
CA LEU A 234 -3.39 -6.03 -9.96
C LEU A 234 -4.27 -5.86 -8.73
N GLU A 235 -3.76 -6.32 -7.60
CA GLU A 235 -4.39 -6.19 -6.30
C GLU A 235 -3.68 -5.13 -5.47
N ARG A 236 -4.46 -4.48 -4.60
CA ARG A 236 -4.00 -3.51 -3.62
C ARG A 236 -4.47 -3.96 -2.24
N SER A 237 -3.66 -3.73 -1.21
CA SER A 237 -4.06 -3.89 0.18
C SER A 237 -3.66 -2.64 0.96
N ASP A 238 -4.51 -2.21 1.88
CA ASP A 238 -4.22 -1.11 2.81
C ASP A 238 -3.56 -1.56 4.13
N ALA A 239 -3.40 -2.87 4.29
CA ALA A 239 -2.91 -3.50 5.52
C ALA A 239 -1.69 -4.40 5.29
N GLY A 240 -0.86 -4.11 4.28
CA GLY A 240 0.38 -4.83 4.01
C GLY A 240 0.15 -6.28 3.59
N GLY A 241 -1.02 -6.57 3.03
CA GLY A 241 -1.47 -7.92 2.69
C GLY A 241 -1.86 -8.82 3.87
N GLN A 242 -1.89 -8.28 5.09
CA GLN A 242 -2.40 -8.99 6.27
C GLN A 242 -3.92 -8.93 6.30
N ASP A 243 -4.57 -9.97 6.83
CA ASP A 243 -6.01 -9.92 7.08
C ASP A 243 -6.32 -8.88 8.16
N ILE A 244 -7.37 -8.09 7.92
CA ILE A 244 -7.90 -7.15 8.89
C ILE A 244 -8.49 -7.97 10.04
N PRO A 245 -8.03 -7.81 11.29
CA PRO A 245 -8.57 -8.53 12.42
C PRO A 245 -10.08 -8.31 12.56
N GLY A 246 -10.81 -9.31 13.08
CA GLY A 246 -12.26 -9.17 13.26
C GLY A 246 -12.89 -10.34 14.02
N PRO A 247 -14.14 -10.17 14.52
CA PRO A 247 -14.87 -11.24 15.17
C PRO A 247 -15.13 -12.39 14.17
N GLY A 248 -14.58 -13.58 14.45
CA GLY A 248 -14.79 -14.79 13.61
C GLY A 248 -13.63 -15.17 12.69
N GLY A 249 -12.46 -14.52 12.83
CA GLY A 249 -11.33 -14.67 11.91
C GLY A 249 -11.27 -13.47 10.96
N GLY A 250 -10.07 -12.96 10.69
CA GLY A 250 -9.88 -11.71 9.94
C GLY A 250 -10.46 -11.75 8.52
N THR A 251 -10.70 -10.57 7.96
CA THR A 251 -11.12 -10.41 6.56
C THR A 251 -9.92 -10.04 5.69
N SER A 252 -9.83 -10.59 4.47
CA SER A 252 -8.81 -10.19 3.49
C SER A 252 -8.79 -8.67 3.30
N SER A 253 -7.59 -8.10 3.33
CA SER A 253 -7.35 -6.68 3.02
C SER A 253 -7.11 -6.42 1.54
N TRP A 254 -7.06 -7.46 0.71
CA TRP A 254 -6.80 -7.35 -0.72
C TRP A 254 -8.06 -6.99 -1.50
N GLU A 255 -7.94 -5.98 -2.35
CA GLU A 255 -8.92 -5.55 -3.33
C GLU A 255 -8.31 -5.57 -4.74
N ILE A 256 -9.13 -5.92 -5.74
CA ILE A 256 -8.71 -5.88 -7.15
C ILE A 256 -8.90 -4.45 -7.66
N ILE A 257 -7.83 -3.81 -8.14
CA ILE A 257 -7.87 -2.45 -8.68
C ILE A 257 -7.83 -2.41 -10.21
N ALA A 258 -7.19 -3.38 -10.85
CA ALA A 258 -7.19 -3.52 -12.29
C ALA A 258 -7.14 -4.99 -12.73
N LEU A 259 -7.90 -5.32 -13.76
CA LEU A 259 -7.95 -6.67 -14.33
C LEU A 259 -6.98 -6.80 -15.50
N GLY A 260 -6.38 -7.97 -15.67
CA GLY A 260 -5.55 -8.30 -16.83
C GLY A 260 -4.17 -7.60 -16.84
N ILE A 261 -3.68 -7.19 -15.69
CA ILE A 261 -2.30 -6.72 -15.51
C ILE A 261 -1.42 -7.96 -15.33
N GLU A 262 -0.55 -8.22 -16.29
CA GLU A 262 0.29 -9.42 -16.32
C GLU A 262 1.63 -9.22 -15.60
N ASP A 263 2.03 -7.97 -15.36
CA ASP A 263 3.35 -7.63 -14.82
C ASP A 263 3.33 -6.30 -14.08
N LEU A 264 4.13 -6.23 -13.03
CA LEU A 264 4.46 -5.03 -12.27
C LEU A 264 5.98 -5.02 -12.09
N GLN A 265 6.63 -3.96 -12.54
CA GLN A 265 8.07 -3.75 -12.35
C GLN A 265 8.31 -2.42 -11.64
N VAL A 266 9.17 -2.40 -10.63
CA VAL A 266 9.37 -1.26 -9.75
C VAL A 266 10.86 -0.96 -9.61
N GLU A 267 11.26 0.26 -9.97
CA GLU A 267 12.64 0.72 -9.84
C GLU A 267 12.71 1.95 -8.94
N TYR A 268 13.78 2.07 -8.17
CA TYR A 268 14.04 3.13 -7.22
C TYR A 268 15.27 3.92 -7.66
N LEU A 269 15.12 5.22 -7.88
CA LEU A 269 16.22 6.12 -8.18
C LEU A 269 16.87 6.60 -6.89
N ASN A 270 18.17 6.35 -6.72
CA ASN A 270 18.98 6.89 -5.63
C ASN A 270 20.21 7.65 -6.20
N ALA A 271 21.26 7.89 -5.40
CA ALA A 271 22.47 8.54 -5.90
C ALA A 271 23.26 7.71 -6.92
N ALA A 272 23.20 6.38 -6.82
CA ALA A 272 23.90 5.44 -7.69
C ALA A 272 23.14 5.15 -9.00
N GLY A 273 21.91 5.65 -9.16
CA GLY A 273 21.07 5.43 -10.35
C GLY A 273 19.80 4.67 -10.03
N TRP A 274 19.22 4.03 -11.03
CA TRP A 274 18.05 3.15 -10.88
C TRP A 274 18.46 1.81 -10.28
N GLN A 275 17.72 1.37 -9.27
CA GLN A 275 17.93 0.12 -8.53
C GLN A 275 16.61 -0.66 -8.48
N ASP A 276 16.68 -2.00 -8.48
CA ASP A 276 15.48 -2.85 -8.36
C ASP A 276 15.03 -3.03 -6.90
N GLY A 277 15.82 -2.54 -5.94
CA GLY A 277 15.47 -2.52 -4.52
C GLY A 277 15.59 -1.12 -3.92
N PRO A 278 14.76 -0.78 -2.91
CA PRO A 278 14.97 0.44 -2.16
C PRO A 278 16.30 0.34 -1.40
N GLY A 279 17.10 1.40 -1.45
CA GLY A 279 18.30 1.49 -0.62
C GLY A 279 17.94 1.43 0.87
N ALA A 280 18.79 0.79 1.67
CA ALA A 280 18.65 0.81 3.12
C ALA A 280 19.02 2.20 3.64
N THR A 281 18.11 2.83 4.39
CA THR A 281 18.41 4.05 5.15
C THR A 281 19.03 3.68 6.50
N SER A 282 19.88 4.52 7.10
CA SER A 282 20.51 4.20 8.40
C SER A 282 19.52 4.08 9.56
N CYS A 283 18.33 4.68 9.44
CA CYS A 283 17.22 4.47 10.36
C CYS A 283 16.33 3.28 9.96
N ALA A 284 16.69 2.50 8.93
CA ALA A 284 15.91 1.35 8.45
C ALA A 284 15.93 0.17 9.42
N SER A 285 16.97 0.02 10.26
CA SER A 285 17.00 -1.02 11.28
C SER A 285 16.29 -0.58 12.56
N ALA A 286 15.00 -0.27 12.43
CA ALA A 286 14.07 -0.46 13.54
C ALA A 286 13.98 -1.94 13.97
N THR A 287 14.77 -2.86 13.38
CA THR A 287 14.95 -4.25 13.84
C THR A 287 16.03 -4.42 14.90
N ALA A 288 16.77 -3.37 15.29
CA ALA A 288 17.79 -3.39 16.34
C ALA A 288 17.69 -2.15 17.28
N ALA A 289 16.67 -2.17 18.15
CA ALA A 289 16.46 -1.34 19.34
C ALA A 289 16.30 0.18 19.10
N CYS A 290 15.05 0.64 19.27
CA CYS A 290 14.79 2.04 19.61
C CYS A 290 15.59 2.40 20.87
N GLY A 291 16.59 3.26 20.74
CA GLY A 291 17.55 3.56 21.81
C GLY A 291 18.85 4.22 21.35
N ASN A 292 19.19 4.11 20.06
CA ASN A 292 20.22 4.94 19.45
C ASN A 292 19.54 6.09 18.69
N THR A 293 19.93 7.34 18.98
CA THR A 293 19.63 8.49 18.13
C THR A 293 20.01 8.15 16.69
N CYS A 294 19.04 8.00 15.80
CA CYS A 294 19.36 7.89 14.39
C CYS A 294 20.00 9.22 13.95
N SER A 295 21.31 9.19 13.70
CA SER A 295 22.07 10.33 13.20
C SER A 295 22.52 9.99 11.79
N PRO A 296 21.80 10.43 10.74
CA PRO A 296 22.17 10.13 9.37
C PRO A 296 23.55 10.70 9.06
N VAL A 297 24.41 9.87 8.47
CA VAL A 297 25.70 10.27 7.93
C VAL A 297 25.56 10.57 6.43
N ALA A 298 26.55 11.25 5.85
CA ALA A 298 26.50 11.66 4.44
C ALA A 298 26.18 10.50 3.46
N SER A 299 26.70 9.30 3.72
CA SER A 299 26.41 8.11 2.89
C SER A 299 24.95 7.65 2.92
N ASP A 300 24.18 8.00 3.95
CA ASP A 300 22.77 7.63 4.05
C ASP A 300 21.90 8.46 3.11
N TYR A 301 22.36 9.65 2.74
CA TYR A 301 21.68 10.49 1.73
C TYR A 301 21.82 9.93 0.32
N ASP A 302 22.82 9.07 0.09
CA ASP A 302 23.03 8.43 -1.21
C ASP A 302 22.07 7.26 -1.44
N THR A 303 21.59 6.62 -0.37
CA THR A 303 20.65 5.50 -0.45
C THR A 303 19.18 5.95 -0.47
N LEU A 304 18.91 7.23 -0.21
CA LEU A 304 17.56 7.80 -0.25
C LEU A 304 16.91 7.63 -1.62
N VAL A 305 15.69 7.10 -1.62
CA VAL A 305 14.84 7.02 -2.79
C VAL A 305 14.39 8.42 -3.18
N ARG A 306 14.80 8.88 -4.37
CA ARG A 306 14.49 10.19 -4.95
C ARG A 306 13.28 10.14 -5.88
N ARG A 307 13.14 9.03 -6.61
CA ARG A 307 12.01 8.72 -7.49
C ARG A 307 11.74 7.23 -7.49
N VAL A 308 10.50 6.87 -7.77
CA VAL A 308 10.07 5.50 -8.02
C VAL A 308 9.51 5.45 -9.44
N ARG A 309 9.96 4.48 -10.24
CA ARG A 309 9.39 4.18 -11.55
C ARG A 309 8.55 2.91 -11.42
N ILE A 310 7.32 2.98 -11.89
CA ILE A 310 6.46 1.80 -12.03
C ILE A 310 6.28 1.53 -13.52
N ARG A 311 6.43 0.27 -13.91
CA ARG A 311 6.06 -0.22 -15.24
C ARG A 311 4.98 -1.29 -15.09
N LEU A 312 3.82 -1.08 -15.69
CA LEU A 312 2.74 -2.07 -15.76
C LEU A 312 2.63 -2.60 -17.18
N SER A 313 2.49 -3.92 -17.31
CA SER A 313 2.24 -4.58 -18.60
C SER A 313 0.90 -5.28 -18.59
N ALA A 314 0.12 -5.10 -19.66
CA ALA A 314 -1.18 -5.76 -19.83
C ALA A 314 -1.34 -6.33 -21.23
N ARG A 315 -2.05 -7.46 -21.33
CA ARG A 315 -2.38 -8.09 -22.61
C ARG A 315 -3.45 -7.30 -23.34
N ALA A 316 -3.17 -6.86 -24.57
CA ALA A 316 -4.24 -6.55 -25.50
C ALA A 316 -4.81 -7.88 -25.99
N LEU A 317 -6.06 -8.20 -25.65
CA LEU A 317 -6.72 -9.38 -26.21
C LEU A 317 -7.07 -9.10 -27.69
N ALA A 318 -6.10 -9.27 -28.57
CA ALA A 318 -6.34 -9.59 -29.96
C ALA A 318 -5.96 -11.07 -30.16
N PRO A 319 -6.90 -11.96 -30.56
CA PRO A 319 -6.50 -13.32 -30.92
C PRO A 319 -5.55 -13.29 -32.12
N ASN A 320 -4.56 -14.19 -32.12
CA ASN A 320 -3.54 -14.31 -33.17
C ASN A 320 -4.19 -14.28 -34.57
N LEU A 321 -3.67 -13.44 -35.45
CA LEU A 321 -4.02 -13.48 -36.87
C LEU A 321 -3.57 -14.84 -37.46
N GLN A 322 -4.41 -15.43 -38.33
CA GLN A 322 -4.05 -16.67 -39.03
C GLN A 322 -2.73 -16.48 -39.80
N GLY A 323 -1.67 -17.18 -39.35
CA GLY A 323 -0.35 -17.16 -39.97
C GLY A 323 0.84 -16.79 -39.04
N GLN A 324 0.61 -16.38 -37.79
CA GLN A 324 1.69 -16.15 -36.82
C GLN A 324 2.09 -17.44 -36.08
N THR A 325 3.40 -17.72 -36.03
CA THR A 325 3.96 -18.81 -35.22
C THR A 325 4.00 -18.40 -33.75
N THR A 326 3.66 -19.35 -32.88
CA THR A 326 3.66 -19.19 -31.43
C THR A 326 5.09 -19.09 -30.90
N SER A 327 5.45 -17.94 -30.34
CA SER A 327 6.55 -17.85 -29.36
C SER A 327 6.12 -18.55 -28.07
N ALA A 328 7.08 -19.09 -27.30
CA ALA A 328 6.87 -19.92 -26.12
C ALA A 328 5.98 -19.27 -25.03
N VAL A 329 5.76 -17.94 -25.07
CA VAL A 329 4.85 -17.20 -24.17
C VAL A 329 3.97 -16.17 -24.92
N GLY A 330 3.55 -16.51 -26.15
CA GLY A 330 2.48 -15.82 -26.89
C GLY A 330 2.82 -14.46 -27.54
N SER A 331 2.24 -14.21 -28.72
CA SER A 331 2.46 -13.05 -29.59
C SER A 331 1.31 -12.04 -29.56
N ALA A 332 0.64 -11.88 -28.42
CA ALA A 332 -0.40 -10.85 -28.29
C ALA A 332 0.25 -9.46 -28.23
N PRO A 333 -0.23 -8.45 -28.98
CA PRO A 333 0.20 -7.08 -28.78
C PRO A 333 -0.05 -6.67 -27.31
N ARG A 334 0.87 -5.92 -26.71
CA ARG A 334 0.81 -5.55 -25.29
C ARG A 334 0.86 -4.04 -25.14
N GLY A 335 0.13 -3.53 -24.15
CA GLY A 335 0.27 -2.15 -23.69
C GLY A 335 1.19 -2.15 -22.47
N GLN A 336 2.28 -1.38 -22.54
CA GLN A 336 3.12 -1.07 -21.39
C GLN A 336 2.95 0.40 -21.05
N LEU A 337 2.72 0.68 -19.77
CA LEU A 337 2.61 2.04 -19.27
C LEU A 337 3.67 2.22 -18.18
N VAL A 338 4.39 3.35 -18.26
CA VAL A 338 5.45 3.70 -17.33
C VAL A 338 5.10 5.03 -16.68
N THR A 339 5.27 5.12 -15.37
CA THR A 339 5.16 6.36 -14.61
C THR A 339 6.35 6.51 -13.68
N GLU A 340 6.79 7.75 -13.46
CA GLU A 340 7.83 8.10 -12.49
C GLU A 340 7.27 9.10 -11.50
N VAL A 341 7.43 8.82 -10.20
CA VAL A 341 6.89 9.64 -9.11
C VAL A 341 7.99 9.97 -8.13
N ALA A 342 8.07 11.22 -7.69
CA ALA A 342 8.93 11.63 -6.59
C ALA A 342 8.14 11.58 -5.27
N PRO A 343 8.49 10.71 -4.32
CA PRO A 343 7.82 10.66 -3.02
C PRO A 343 7.95 11.98 -2.25
N ARG A 344 6.94 12.37 -1.46
CA ARG A 344 7.00 13.59 -0.63
C ARG A 344 8.17 13.54 0.36
N ALA A 345 8.41 12.38 0.98
CA ALA A 345 9.52 12.20 1.91
C ALA A 345 10.88 12.53 1.26
N ALA A 346 11.08 12.19 -0.02
CA ALA A 346 12.30 12.46 -0.76
C ALA A 346 12.58 13.96 -0.98
N LEU A 347 11.52 14.74 -1.19
CA LEU A 347 11.60 16.19 -1.40
C LEU A 347 12.00 16.92 -0.12
N VAL A 348 11.48 16.48 1.04
CA VAL A 348 11.77 17.09 2.35
C VAL A 348 13.21 16.81 2.79
N THR A 349 13.68 15.57 2.64
CA THR A 349 15.04 15.17 3.05
C THR A 349 16.13 15.72 2.12
N SER A 350 15.88 15.76 0.80
CA SER A 350 16.83 16.33 -0.17
C SER A 350 17.05 17.85 0.01
N GLY A 351 16.03 18.59 0.49
CA GLY A 351 16.17 20.01 0.81
C GLY A 351 17.06 20.29 2.01
N MET A 352 17.12 19.36 2.97
CA MET A 352 17.93 19.51 4.19
C MET A 352 19.40 19.13 3.98
N GLY A 353 19.69 18.09 3.19
CA GLY A 353 21.07 17.68 2.88
C GLY A 353 21.87 18.78 2.16
N ARG A 354 21.21 19.59 1.32
CA ARG A 354 21.83 20.75 0.64
C ARG A 354 22.14 21.95 1.56
N GLY A 355 21.69 21.92 2.82
CA GLY A 355 21.98 22.96 3.81
C GLY A 355 23.17 22.64 4.72
N GLN A 356 23.79 21.46 4.56
CA GLN A 356 24.94 21.01 5.36
C GLN A 356 26.24 20.83 4.55
N GLU A 357 26.25 21.20 3.27
CA GLU A 357 27.45 21.41 2.44
C GLU A 357 27.77 22.91 2.35
#